data_AF-A0AAV3GPR4-F1
#
_entry.id   AF-A0AAV3GPR4-F1
#
_cell.length_a   1.000
_cell.length_b   1.000
_cell.length_c   1.000
_cell.angle_alpha   90.00
_cell.angle_beta   90.00
_cell.angle_gamma   90.00
#
_symmetry.space_group_name_H-M   'P 1'
#
loop_
_entity.id
_entity.type
_entity.pdbx_description
1 polymer ?
#
loop_
_entity_poly.entity_id
_entity_poly.type
_entity_poly.pdbx_seq_one_letter_code
_entity_poly.pdbx_strand_id
1 'polypeptide(L)'
;MFSSFSETQKKEEKQVTDEIYDLIIIGGGSAALSAGIYAGRAMMDTLIIEKDKIGGQVTTTSEIVNYPAIRHTTGPELMEEMRIQAQDFGVAFTNDEIIDVDFSQTIKTVQSASQTYQAYAVLIATGASARKIGFPGESEFTGRGVAYCSTCDGEFFQGLDIFVIGGGYAAAEEAVYLTRYGKSVTMIIREPDFTCAKLTAEAAKNHPKIKIVYNTEVKEITGDDFVRKAVFVNNQTGEETVYEAPKDSTFGLFVFAGNKPSTEIFEGKISLDRGYVPTTENMETNIPGVYAAGDLRIKELRQIVTAVADGAIAATHAQRYVTEQKTQAGQPIVTKRMTERLANQSAPETNSQQSKEKQPAKVTGKHQWFPESMRQQLSGIFAKLTKKVTLLQFLDASDEKSLELQSFLTEFASLDQKITLETILKDTEPAKELLYGIEKMPSVVLLDAAGNYTGIKFSGIPSGHEVNSLVLAVYNVGSEGQPLEASLQKNILALPKRKIEIFVSLTCHFCPDVVAACQRIASINPHVEAEMVDISLFPELKKEKKIMSVPAMLIDGEQMIFGSKTMTEIIEALA
;
A
#
# COMPACT_ATOMS: atom_id res chain seq x y z
N MET A 1 -3.24 36.68 57.40
CA MET A 1 -4.01 36.63 56.14
C MET A 1 -3.18 35.84 55.14
N PHE A 2 -3.25 34.51 55.21
CA PHE A 2 -2.68 33.61 54.19
C PHE A 2 -3.67 32.47 54.03
N SER A 3 -4.39 32.49 52.92
CA SER A 3 -5.32 31.44 52.51
C SER A 3 -4.59 30.55 51.51
N SER A 4 -4.57 29.26 51.81
CA SER A 4 -4.13 28.19 50.93
C SER A 4 -5.15 28.00 49.80
N PHE A 5 -4.70 28.11 48.55
CA PHE A 5 -5.45 27.58 47.41
C PHE A 5 -4.91 26.19 47.07
N SER A 6 -5.80 25.21 47.24
CA SER A 6 -5.69 23.84 46.74
C SER A 6 -6.24 23.84 45.31
N GLU A 7 -5.36 23.74 44.30
CA GLU A 7 -5.76 23.43 42.93
C GLU A 7 -5.91 21.91 42.78
N THR A 8 -7.16 21.46 42.88
CA THR A 8 -7.57 20.14 42.41
C THR A 8 -7.53 20.14 40.89
N GLN A 9 -6.53 19.49 40.29
CA GLN A 9 -6.55 19.12 38.89
C GLN A 9 -7.71 18.14 38.65
N LYS A 10 -8.74 18.59 37.94
CA LYS A 10 -9.75 17.70 37.34
C LYS A 10 -9.03 16.87 36.26
N LYS A 11 -8.92 15.55 36.48
CA LYS A 11 -8.69 14.58 35.40
C LYS A 11 -9.84 14.74 34.41
N GLU A 12 -9.54 15.07 33.16
CA GLU A 12 -10.49 14.94 32.06
C GLU A 12 -10.88 13.45 31.95
N GLU A 13 -12.17 13.14 32.17
CA GLU A 13 -12.72 11.80 31.96
C GLU A 13 -12.67 11.51 30.46
N LYS A 14 -11.72 10.67 30.05
CA LYS A 14 -11.63 10.14 28.68
C LYS A 14 -12.92 9.41 28.33
N GLN A 15 -13.44 9.63 27.12
CA GLN A 15 -14.66 8.99 26.64
C GLN A 15 -14.44 7.47 26.53
N VAL A 16 -15.07 6.72 27.42
CA VAL A 16 -15.11 5.24 27.37
C VAL A 16 -16.15 4.85 26.33
N THR A 17 -15.80 3.95 25.41
CA THR A 17 -16.81 3.38 24.52
C THR A 17 -17.73 2.46 25.31
N ASP A 18 -19.05 2.65 25.22
CA ASP A 18 -20.05 1.77 25.86
C ASP A 18 -20.04 0.33 25.29
N GLU A 19 -19.33 0.10 24.17
CA GLU A 19 -19.27 -1.21 23.49
C GLU A 19 -18.00 -2.00 23.85
N ILE A 20 -18.21 -3.24 24.31
CA ILE A 20 -17.15 -4.21 24.59
C ILE A 20 -17.00 -5.14 23.38
N TYR A 21 -15.82 -5.15 22.78
CA TYR A 21 -15.48 -6.02 21.67
C TYR A 21 -15.21 -7.46 22.12
N ASP A 22 -15.37 -8.40 21.20
CA ASP A 22 -14.91 -9.77 21.41
C ASP A 22 -13.39 -9.84 21.38
N LEU A 23 -12.81 -9.21 20.36
CA LEU A 23 -11.37 -9.17 20.15
C LEU A 23 -10.93 -7.79 19.69
N ILE A 24 -9.96 -7.21 20.40
CA ILE A 24 -9.17 -6.08 19.90
C ILE A 24 -7.82 -6.61 19.43
N ILE A 25 -7.39 -6.19 18.25
CA ILE A 25 -6.08 -6.50 17.68
C ILE A 25 -5.30 -5.19 17.60
N ILE A 26 -4.14 -5.14 18.26
CA ILE A 26 -3.25 -3.97 18.30
C ILE A 26 -2.14 -4.16 17.26
N GLY A 27 -2.16 -3.33 16.22
CA GLY A 27 -1.30 -3.41 15.03
C GLY A 27 -2.08 -3.88 13.79
N GLY A 28 -1.62 -3.49 12.60
CA GLY A 28 -2.26 -3.73 11.32
C GLY A 28 -1.37 -4.46 10.29
N GLY A 29 -0.35 -5.18 10.73
CA GLY A 29 0.50 -6.00 9.86
C GLY A 29 -0.13 -7.35 9.44
N SER A 30 0.63 -8.19 8.73
CA SER A 30 0.13 -9.48 8.21
C SER A 30 -0.43 -10.43 9.28
N ALA A 31 0.15 -10.46 10.48
CA ALA A 31 -0.39 -11.22 11.61
C ALA A 31 -1.78 -10.72 12.04
N ALA A 32 -1.94 -9.40 12.14
CA ALA A 32 -3.20 -8.78 12.54
C ALA A 32 -4.30 -8.99 11.49
N LEU A 33 -3.97 -8.82 10.21
CA LEU A 33 -4.93 -9.01 9.12
C LEU A 33 -5.39 -10.47 9.01
N SER A 34 -4.47 -11.43 9.16
CA SER A 34 -4.82 -12.86 9.24
C SER A 34 -5.73 -13.15 10.44
N ALA A 35 -5.40 -12.62 11.62
CA ALA A 35 -6.24 -12.77 12.80
C ALA A 35 -7.63 -12.16 12.60
N GLY A 36 -7.72 -10.98 11.97
CA GLY A 36 -8.97 -10.34 11.57
C GLY A 36 -9.82 -11.24 10.68
N ILE A 37 -9.25 -11.82 9.62
CA ILE A 37 -9.97 -12.74 8.73
C ILE A 37 -10.57 -13.91 9.52
N TYR A 38 -9.80 -14.54 10.39
CA TYR A 38 -10.27 -15.69 11.17
C TYR A 38 -11.33 -15.29 12.21
N ALA A 39 -11.13 -14.17 12.92
CA ALA A 39 -12.09 -13.67 13.90
C ALA A 39 -13.41 -13.22 13.24
N GLY A 40 -13.33 -12.54 12.09
CA GLY A 40 -14.49 -12.14 11.29
C GLY A 40 -15.26 -13.34 10.74
N ARG A 41 -14.58 -14.40 10.29
CA ARG A 41 -15.21 -15.68 9.88
C ARG A 41 -15.88 -16.39 11.05
N ALA A 42 -15.33 -16.25 12.26
CA ALA A 42 -15.94 -16.74 13.49
C ALA A 42 -17.08 -15.82 14.01
N MET A 43 -17.42 -14.76 13.27
CA MET A 43 -18.45 -13.77 13.60
C MET A 43 -18.21 -13.05 14.94
N MET A 44 -16.95 -12.91 15.34
CA MET A 44 -16.57 -12.12 16.52
C MET A 44 -16.65 -10.64 16.21
N ASP A 45 -17.13 -9.84 17.16
CA ASP A 45 -17.03 -8.38 17.08
C ASP A 45 -15.57 -7.95 17.28
N THR A 46 -14.90 -7.67 16.16
CA THR A 46 -13.43 -7.52 16.10
C THR A 46 -13.05 -6.12 15.63
N LEU A 47 -12.12 -5.49 16.35
CA LEU A 47 -11.51 -4.22 15.98
C LEU A 47 -10.01 -4.37 15.79
N ILE A 48 -9.50 -3.96 14.64
CA ILE A 48 -8.07 -3.77 14.38
C ILE A 48 -7.73 -2.29 14.57
N ILE A 49 -6.76 -2.01 15.44
CA ILE A 49 -6.27 -0.67 15.74
C ILE A 49 -4.86 -0.53 15.18
N GLU A 50 -4.66 0.36 14.22
CA GLU A 50 -3.35 0.65 13.62
C GLU A 50 -3.03 2.13 13.80
N LYS A 51 -1.81 2.46 14.25
CA LYS A 51 -1.41 3.85 14.50
C LYS A 51 -1.02 4.60 13.24
N ASP A 52 -0.46 3.89 12.26
CA ASP A 52 0.03 4.44 11.01
C ASP A 52 -0.78 3.88 9.82
N LYS A 53 -0.08 3.32 8.83
CA LYS A 53 -0.69 2.69 7.67
C LYS A 53 -0.82 1.19 7.89
N ILE A 54 -1.99 0.64 7.53
CA ILE A 54 -2.22 -0.80 7.53
C ILE A 54 -1.22 -1.50 6.59
N GLY A 55 -0.73 -2.65 7.04
CA GLY A 55 0.19 -3.54 6.35
C GLY A 55 1.56 -3.68 7.03
N GLY A 56 1.91 -2.77 7.94
CA GLY A 56 3.17 -2.83 8.69
C GLY A 56 4.42 -2.83 7.80
N GLN A 57 5.49 -3.50 8.25
CA GLN A 57 6.78 -3.56 7.53
C GLN A 57 6.68 -4.11 6.10
N VAL A 58 5.68 -4.95 5.81
CA VAL A 58 5.54 -5.55 4.48
C VAL A 58 5.31 -4.47 3.42
N THR A 59 4.68 -3.35 3.78
CA THR A 59 4.38 -2.25 2.84
C THR A 59 5.63 -1.57 2.26
N THR A 60 6.80 -1.73 2.88
CA THR A 60 8.06 -1.17 2.36
C THR A 60 8.75 -2.10 1.36
N THR A 61 8.24 -3.32 1.15
CA THR A 61 8.81 -4.30 0.25
C THR A 61 8.31 -4.09 -1.18
N SER A 62 9.24 -3.85 -2.11
CA SER A 62 8.93 -3.61 -3.53
C SER A 62 8.46 -4.87 -4.25
N GLU A 63 9.00 -6.03 -3.91
CA GLU A 63 8.63 -7.30 -4.55
C GLU A 63 8.64 -8.45 -3.53
N ILE A 64 7.62 -9.29 -3.59
CA ILE A 64 7.44 -10.50 -2.79
C ILE A 64 7.34 -11.68 -3.74
N VAL A 65 8.28 -12.63 -3.57
CA VAL A 65 8.37 -13.87 -4.36
C VAL A 65 8.23 -15.13 -3.51
N ASN A 66 8.17 -14.98 -2.18
CA ASN A 66 8.26 -16.08 -1.23
C ASN A 66 6.96 -16.36 -0.47
N TYR A 67 5.84 -15.71 -0.85
CA TYR A 67 4.52 -15.99 -0.27
C TYR A 67 3.78 -17.05 -1.11
N PRO A 68 3.43 -18.23 -0.54
CA PRO A 68 2.85 -19.32 -1.31
C PRO A 68 1.59 -18.92 -2.10
N ALA A 69 1.44 -19.51 -3.29
CA ALA A 69 0.39 -19.23 -4.29
C ALA A 69 0.45 -17.85 -4.96
N ILE A 70 1.25 -16.90 -4.45
CA ILE A 70 1.46 -15.58 -5.05
C ILE A 70 2.90 -15.51 -5.55
N ARG A 71 3.08 -15.76 -6.86
CA ARG A 71 4.42 -15.87 -7.46
C ARG A 71 5.18 -14.55 -7.50
N HIS A 72 4.46 -13.45 -7.75
CA HIS A 72 4.99 -12.08 -7.74
C HIS A 72 3.88 -11.15 -7.28
N THR A 73 4.19 -10.25 -6.35
CA THR A 73 3.33 -9.14 -5.92
C THR A 73 4.20 -8.09 -5.23
N THR A 74 3.65 -6.92 -4.94
CA THR A 74 4.30 -5.95 -4.07
C THR A 74 3.82 -6.09 -2.62
N GLY A 75 4.61 -5.58 -1.69
CA GLY A 75 4.21 -5.51 -0.28
C GLY A 75 2.90 -4.76 -0.04
N PRO A 76 2.73 -3.54 -0.59
CA PRO A 76 1.47 -2.80 -0.51
C PRO A 76 0.27 -3.57 -1.07
N GLU A 77 0.39 -4.19 -2.25
CA GLU A 77 -0.71 -4.96 -2.86
C GLU A 77 -1.14 -6.14 -1.99
N LEU A 78 -0.19 -6.93 -1.50
CA LEU A 78 -0.50 -8.08 -0.65
C LEU A 78 -1.23 -7.66 0.64
N MET A 79 -0.77 -6.60 1.29
CA MET A 79 -1.38 -6.12 2.53
C MET A 79 -2.76 -5.51 2.31
N GLU A 80 -2.97 -4.83 1.18
CA GLU A 80 -4.28 -4.29 0.84
C GLU A 80 -5.30 -5.40 0.54
N GLU A 81 -4.91 -6.44 -0.20
CA GLU A 81 -5.76 -7.62 -0.44
C GLU A 81 -6.14 -8.31 0.87
N MET A 82 -5.19 -8.50 1.79
CA MET A 82 -5.47 -9.05 3.12
C MET A 82 -6.39 -8.15 3.95
N ARG A 83 -6.25 -6.83 3.84
CA ARG A 83 -7.12 -5.85 4.53
C ARG A 83 -8.54 -5.91 4.00
N ILE A 84 -8.71 -5.90 2.69
CA ILE A 84 -10.02 -6.05 2.03
C ILE A 84 -10.66 -7.37 2.44
N GLN A 85 -9.91 -8.47 2.44
CA GLN A 85 -10.41 -9.77 2.86
C GLN A 85 -10.91 -9.78 4.32
N ALA A 86 -10.19 -9.13 5.25
CA ALA A 86 -10.66 -8.97 6.62
C ALA A 86 -11.94 -8.10 6.69
N GLN A 87 -11.99 -7.02 5.91
CA GLN A 87 -13.14 -6.13 5.84
C GLN A 87 -14.40 -6.81 5.26
N ASP A 88 -14.24 -7.72 4.29
CA ASP A 88 -15.33 -8.53 3.73
C ASP A 88 -15.98 -9.44 4.80
N PHE A 89 -15.19 -9.87 5.79
CA PHE A 89 -15.68 -10.55 6.98
C PHE A 89 -16.09 -9.58 8.11
N GLY A 90 -16.36 -8.32 7.76
CA GLY A 90 -16.91 -7.25 8.60
C GLY A 90 -16.11 -6.93 9.84
N VAL A 91 -14.78 -7.09 9.77
CA VAL A 91 -13.84 -6.62 10.78
C VAL A 91 -13.79 -5.10 10.73
N ALA A 92 -13.87 -4.45 11.89
CA ALA A 92 -13.73 -3.01 12.00
C ALA A 92 -12.26 -2.61 12.04
N PHE A 93 -11.95 -1.43 11.51
CA PHE A 93 -10.63 -0.83 11.55
C PHE A 93 -10.73 0.57 12.13
N THR A 94 -9.74 0.97 12.91
CA THR A 94 -9.57 2.37 13.32
C THR A 94 -8.10 2.76 13.23
N ASN A 95 -7.85 4.02 12.91
CA ASN A 95 -6.53 4.61 12.99
C ASN A 95 -6.39 5.30 14.36
N ASP A 96 -5.60 4.72 15.26
CA ASP A 96 -5.36 5.28 16.59
C ASP A 96 -4.05 4.72 17.18
N GLU A 97 -3.38 5.50 18.03
CA GLU A 97 -2.17 5.08 18.73
C GLU A 97 -2.48 4.66 20.16
N ILE A 98 -2.23 3.39 20.47
CA ILE A 98 -2.38 2.86 21.82
C ILE A 98 -1.18 3.27 22.68
N ILE A 99 -1.47 3.94 23.79
CA ILE A 99 -0.48 4.50 24.71
C ILE A 99 -0.42 3.77 26.05
N ASP A 100 -1.50 3.07 26.44
CA ASP A 100 -1.54 2.26 27.67
C ASP A 100 -2.53 1.10 27.53
N VAL A 101 -2.31 0.08 28.34
CA VAL A 101 -3.18 -1.09 28.45
C VAL A 101 -3.33 -1.55 29.90
N ASP A 102 -4.49 -2.12 30.21
CA ASP A 102 -4.74 -2.85 31.45
C ASP A 102 -5.36 -4.22 31.14
N PHE A 103 -4.61 -5.27 31.46
CA PHE A 103 -4.98 -6.66 31.24
C PHE A 103 -5.33 -7.42 32.52
N SER A 104 -5.38 -6.73 33.66
CA SER A 104 -5.58 -7.32 34.99
C SER A 104 -6.99 -7.90 35.20
N GLN A 105 -7.99 -7.35 34.51
CA GLN A 105 -9.40 -7.76 34.62
C GLN A 105 -9.78 -8.75 33.50
N THR A 106 -10.96 -9.36 33.62
CA THR A 106 -11.52 -10.20 32.54
C THR A 106 -11.73 -9.39 31.27
N ILE A 107 -12.35 -8.21 31.39
CA ILE A 107 -12.46 -7.24 30.31
C ILE A 107 -11.16 -6.43 30.25
N LYS A 108 -10.45 -6.56 29.15
CA LYS A 108 -9.19 -5.89 28.87
C LYS A 108 -9.47 -4.45 28.45
N THR A 109 -8.63 -3.53 28.90
CA THR A 109 -8.71 -2.12 28.54
C THR A 109 -7.52 -1.75 27.67
N VAL A 110 -7.78 -1.06 26.56
CA VAL A 110 -6.79 -0.58 25.59
C VAL A 110 -7.04 0.90 25.39
N GLN A 111 -6.05 1.74 25.69
CA GLN A 111 -6.23 3.19 25.76
C GLN A 111 -5.35 3.94 24.77
N SER A 112 -5.96 4.91 24.09
CA SER A 112 -5.28 5.93 23.28
C SER A 112 -5.29 7.30 23.97
N ALA A 113 -4.79 8.32 23.27
CA ALA A 113 -4.87 9.71 23.73
C ALA A 113 -6.33 10.18 23.85
N SER A 114 -7.18 9.82 22.87
CA SER A 114 -8.55 10.31 22.73
C SER A 114 -9.62 9.35 23.28
N GLN A 115 -9.36 8.05 23.34
CA GLN A 115 -10.41 7.05 23.58
C GLN A 115 -9.92 5.88 24.45
N THR A 116 -10.87 5.23 25.12
CA THR A 116 -10.65 3.96 25.80
C THR A 116 -11.51 2.88 25.15
N TYR A 117 -10.88 1.80 24.71
CA TYR A 117 -11.50 0.62 24.14
C TYR A 117 -11.50 -0.54 25.13
N GLN A 118 -12.51 -1.41 25.03
CA GLN A 118 -12.65 -2.57 25.91
C GLN A 118 -12.91 -3.85 25.11
N ALA A 119 -12.33 -4.96 25.54
CA ALA A 119 -12.55 -6.27 24.90
C ALA A 119 -12.44 -7.45 25.86
N TYR A 120 -13.08 -8.57 25.52
CA TYR A 120 -12.87 -9.84 26.21
C TYR A 120 -11.45 -10.39 25.97
N ALA A 121 -10.97 -10.34 24.73
CA ALA A 121 -9.64 -10.76 24.35
C ALA A 121 -8.86 -9.65 23.62
N VAL A 122 -7.53 -9.68 23.76
CA VAL A 122 -6.61 -8.78 23.06
C VAL A 122 -5.53 -9.59 22.35
N LEU A 123 -5.30 -9.29 21.07
CA LEU A 123 -4.15 -9.78 20.33
C LEU A 123 -3.15 -8.65 20.11
N ILE A 124 -1.92 -8.84 20.56
CA ILE A 124 -0.81 -7.94 20.33
C ILE A 124 -0.07 -8.37 19.05
N ALA A 125 -0.16 -7.56 18.00
CA ALA A 125 0.42 -7.79 16.69
C ALA A 125 1.23 -6.58 16.19
N THR A 126 1.90 -5.89 17.11
CA THR A 126 2.67 -4.65 16.88
C THR A 126 4.01 -4.86 16.15
N GLY A 127 4.39 -6.11 15.92
CA GLY A 127 5.55 -6.50 15.12
C GLY A 127 6.89 -6.13 15.74
N ALA A 128 7.90 -6.05 14.89
CA ALA A 128 9.24 -5.61 15.23
C ALA A 128 9.74 -4.65 14.14
N SER A 129 10.86 -4.00 14.37
CA SER A 129 11.56 -3.20 13.37
C SER A 129 13.03 -3.58 13.34
N ALA A 130 13.64 -3.55 12.16
CA ALA A 130 15.10 -3.67 12.06
C ALA A 130 15.75 -2.47 12.77
N ARG A 131 16.81 -2.72 13.54
CA ARG A 131 17.60 -1.65 14.14
C ARG A 131 18.40 -0.96 13.03
N LYS A 132 18.07 0.31 12.79
CA LYS A 132 18.87 1.18 11.94
C LYS A 132 20.18 1.55 12.65
N ILE A 133 21.25 1.70 11.88
CA ILE A 133 22.57 2.11 12.40
C ILE A 133 22.66 3.64 12.50
N GLY A 134 22.02 4.35 11.57
CA GLY A 134 21.93 5.81 11.52
C GLY A 134 22.97 6.51 10.66
N PHE A 135 23.66 5.80 9.76
CA PHE A 135 24.63 6.45 8.84
C PHE A 135 23.91 7.24 7.72
N PRO A 136 24.48 8.36 7.25
CA PRO A 136 23.96 9.10 6.09
C PRO A 136 23.72 8.20 4.87
N GLY A 137 22.52 8.30 4.30
CA GLY A 137 22.06 7.50 3.17
C GLY A 137 21.31 6.20 3.55
N GLU A 138 21.38 5.71 4.80
CA GLU A 138 20.73 4.43 5.18
C GLU A 138 19.22 4.43 4.88
N SER A 139 18.50 5.45 5.34
CA SER A 139 17.05 5.55 5.13
C SER A 139 16.70 5.95 3.69
N GLU A 140 17.56 6.72 3.02
CA GLU A 140 17.33 7.17 1.65
C GLU A 140 17.38 6.00 0.66
N PHE A 141 18.35 5.09 0.81
CA PHE A 141 18.55 3.96 -0.09
C PHE A 141 17.90 2.65 0.38
N THR A 142 17.03 2.70 1.40
CA THR A 142 16.22 1.53 1.82
C THR A 142 15.36 1.06 0.65
N GLY A 143 15.45 -0.22 0.28
CA GLY A 143 14.79 -0.79 -0.91
C GLY A 143 15.43 -0.44 -2.25
N ARG A 144 16.50 0.38 -2.25
CA ARG A 144 17.26 0.83 -3.44
C ARG A 144 18.76 0.56 -3.33
N GLY A 145 19.11 -0.48 -2.59
CA GLY A 145 20.50 -0.87 -2.31
C GLY A 145 20.75 -1.21 -0.84
N VAL A 146 19.98 -0.64 0.08
CA VAL A 146 19.99 -1.03 1.50
C VAL A 146 18.83 -1.98 1.78
N ALA A 147 19.15 -3.12 2.40
CA ALA A 147 18.21 -4.18 2.74
C ALA A 147 18.40 -4.65 4.18
N TYR A 148 17.34 -5.19 4.77
CA TYR A 148 17.35 -5.74 6.13
C TYR A 148 16.93 -7.23 6.17
N CYS A 149 16.58 -7.81 5.02
CA CYS A 149 16.15 -9.19 4.87
C CYS A 149 16.85 -9.84 3.67
N SER A 150 17.87 -10.65 3.94
CA SER A 150 18.57 -11.49 2.96
C SER A 150 17.66 -12.44 2.19
N THR A 151 16.73 -13.11 2.86
CA THR A 151 15.80 -14.08 2.22
C THR A 151 14.75 -13.40 1.34
N CYS A 152 14.48 -12.12 1.59
CA CYS A 152 13.50 -11.34 0.83
C CYS A 152 14.19 -10.71 -0.39
N ASP A 153 15.34 -10.08 -0.16
CA ASP A 153 15.95 -9.19 -1.16
C ASP A 153 17.15 -9.82 -1.87
N GLY A 154 17.70 -10.93 -1.37
CA GLY A 154 18.96 -11.51 -1.84
C GLY A 154 18.99 -11.86 -3.33
N GLU A 155 17.85 -12.28 -3.90
CA GLU A 155 17.74 -12.61 -5.32
C GLU A 155 17.96 -11.39 -6.22
N PHE A 156 17.58 -10.18 -5.79
CA PHE A 156 17.78 -8.95 -6.56
C PHE A 156 19.25 -8.53 -6.68
N PHE A 157 20.13 -9.09 -5.86
CA PHE A 157 21.57 -8.82 -5.89
C PHE A 157 22.37 -9.90 -6.61
N GLN A 158 21.72 -10.68 -7.48
CA GLN A 158 22.38 -11.72 -8.25
C GLN A 158 23.51 -11.15 -9.11
N GLY A 159 24.73 -11.67 -8.90
CA GLY A 159 25.92 -11.23 -9.62
C GLY A 159 26.50 -9.87 -9.18
N LEU A 160 25.94 -9.25 -8.14
CA LEU A 160 26.45 -7.99 -7.58
C LEU A 160 27.39 -8.22 -6.40
N ASP A 161 28.18 -7.21 -6.06
CA ASP A 161 28.92 -7.19 -4.80
C ASP A 161 27.94 -6.87 -3.65
N ILE A 162 28.09 -7.57 -2.53
CA ILE A 162 27.21 -7.45 -1.37
C ILE A 162 28.04 -7.14 -0.14
N PHE A 163 27.60 -6.17 0.65
CA PHE A 163 28.15 -5.83 1.95
C PHE A 163 27.16 -6.23 3.04
N VAL A 164 27.65 -6.92 4.07
CA VAL A 164 26.85 -7.34 5.22
C VAL A 164 27.35 -6.61 6.44
N ILE A 165 26.50 -5.82 7.07
CA ILE A 165 26.86 -4.96 8.21
C ILE A 165 26.45 -5.65 9.51
N GLY A 166 27.44 -6.07 10.29
CA GLY A 166 27.26 -6.74 11.58
C GLY A 166 28.14 -7.96 11.77
N GLY A 167 28.46 -8.28 13.03
CA GLY A 167 29.25 -9.47 13.43
C GLY A 167 28.49 -10.44 14.33
N GLY A 168 27.17 -10.27 14.47
CA GLY A 168 26.31 -11.14 15.28
C GLY A 168 25.87 -12.42 14.55
N TYR A 169 25.04 -13.21 15.22
CA TYR A 169 24.60 -14.52 14.71
C TYR A 169 23.88 -14.40 13.36
N ALA A 170 22.92 -13.46 13.25
CA ALA A 170 22.20 -13.20 12.01
C ALA A 170 23.15 -12.78 10.89
N ALA A 171 24.03 -11.81 11.13
CA ALA A 171 24.97 -11.35 10.11
C ALA A 171 25.86 -12.49 9.57
N ALA A 172 26.32 -13.40 10.43
CA ALA A 172 27.14 -14.55 10.03
C ALA A 172 26.38 -15.56 9.16
N GLU A 173 25.18 -15.98 9.57
CA GLU A 173 24.34 -16.91 8.81
C GLU A 173 23.91 -16.29 7.47
N GLU A 174 23.45 -15.04 7.51
CA GLU A 174 22.91 -14.36 6.34
C GLU A 174 24.00 -14.01 5.32
N ALA A 175 25.23 -13.71 5.77
CA ALA A 175 26.37 -13.56 4.88
C ALA A 175 26.63 -14.84 4.08
N VAL A 176 26.59 -16.01 4.72
CA VAL A 176 26.74 -17.32 4.05
C VAL A 176 25.60 -17.55 3.06
N TYR A 177 24.36 -17.26 3.45
CA TYR A 177 23.21 -17.38 2.56
C TYR A 177 23.33 -16.50 1.31
N LEU A 178 23.72 -15.23 1.46
CA LEU A 178 23.85 -14.27 0.37
C LEU A 178 24.92 -14.65 -0.67
N THR A 179 25.87 -15.53 -0.33
CA THR A 179 26.88 -16.05 -1.28
C THR A 179 26.28 -16.87 -2.44
N ARG A 180 25.03 -17.32 -2.29
CA ARG A 180 24.25 -17.99 -3.33
C ARG A 180 23.91 -17.06 -4.48
N TYR A 181 23.76 -15.76 -4.21
CA TYR A 181 23.34 -14.74 -5.18
C TYR A 181 24.51 -13.80 -5.55
N GLY A 182 25.22 -13.29 -4.55
CA GLY A 182 26.27 -12.31 -4.73
C GLY A 182 27.49 -12.86 -5.49
N LYS A 183 28.10 -11.99 -6.29
CA LYS A 183 29.43 -12.20 -6.88
C LYS A 183 30.49 -12.29 -5.79
N SER A 184 30.42 -11.38 -4.82
CA SER A 184 31.24 -11.38 -3.61
C SER A 184 30.42 -10.90 -2.41
N VAL A 185 30.77 -11.37 -1.21
CA VAL A 185 30.16 -10.89 0.04
C VAL A 185 31.26 -10.35 0.94
N THR A 186 31.13 -9.11 1.40
CA THR A 186 32.07 -8.49 2.34
C THR A 186 31.35 -8.17 3.64
N MET A 187 31.74 -8.82 4.74
CA MET A 187 31.25 -8.50 6.07
C MET A 187 32.01 -7.31 6.64
N ILE A 188 31.27 -6.30 7.08
CA ILE A 188 31.77 -5.12 7.78
C ILE A 188 31.38 -5.27 9.25
N ILE A 189 32.37 -5.50 10.09
CA ILE A 189 32.20 -5.79 11.53
C ILE A 189 32.84 -4.66 12.32
N ARG A 190 32.04 -4.04 13.19
CA ARG A 190 32.48 -2.94 14.05
C ARG A 190 33.48 -3.39 15.10
N GLU A 191 33.31 -4.60 15.60
CA GLU A 191 34.11 -5.21 16.65
C GLU A 191 35.41 -5.83 16.09
N PRO A 192 36.39 -6.14 16.95
CA PRO A 192 37.61 -6.84 16.55
C PRO A 192 37.39 -8.31 16.16
N ASP A 193 36.25 -8.90 16.51
CA ASP A 193 35.82 -10.24 16.08
C ASP A 193 34.28 -10.35 16.11
N PHE A 194 33.74 -11.47 15.64
CA PHE A 194 32.32 -11.82 15.73
C PHE A 194 31.84 -11.88 17.19
N THR A 195 30.59 -11.48 17.41
CA THR A 195 29.92 -11.54 18.72
C THR A 195 29.05 -12.79 18.90
N CYS A 196 28.95 -13.65 17.87
CA CYS A 196 28.22 -14.90 17.93
C CYS A 196 29.09 -16.10 18.34
N ALA A 197 28.45 -17.27 18.50
CA ALA A 197 29.15 -18.51 18.78
C ALA A 197 30.20 -18.81 17.69
N LYS A 198 31.35 -19.37 18.11
CA LYS A 198 32.50 -19.62 17.24
C LYS A 198 32.17 -20.48 16.02
N LEU A 199 31.38 -21.54 16.20
CA LEU A 199 30.96 -22.44 15.12
C LEU A 199 30.15 -21.71 14.04
N THR A 200 29.27 -20.78 14.42
CA THR A 200 28.51 -19.94 13.48
C THR A 200 29.45 -19.02 12.70
N ALA A 201 30.37 -18.35 13.40
CA ALA A 201 31.34 -17.46 12.77
C ALA A 201 32.30 -18.21 11.82
N GLU A 202 32.68 -19.46 12.14
CA GLU A 202 33.59 -20.28 11.33
C GLU A 202 33.05 -20.54 9.92
N ALA A 203 31.73 -20.72 9.75
CA ALA A 203 31.13 -20.88 8.42
C ALA A 203 31.38 -19.65 7.55
N ALA A 204 31.20 -18.44 8.09
CA ALA A 204 31.49 -17.20 7.38
C ALA A 204 33.00 -16.98 7.16
N LYS A 205 33.83 -17.22 8.20
CA LYS A 205 35.29 -17.06 8.15
C LYS A 205 35.96 -17.96 7.12
N ASN A 206 35.45 -19.17 6.93
CA ASN A 206 36.05 -20.17 6.03
C ASN A 206 35.44 -20.14 4.61
N HIS A 207 34.42 -19.32 4.36
CA HIS A 207 33.74 -19.32 3.07
C HIS A 207 34.56 -18.57 1.99
N PRO A 208 34.84 -19.17 0.83
CA PRO A 208 35.76 -18.60 -0.17
C PRO A 208 35.26 -17.31 -0.84
N LYS A 209 33.94 -17.07 -0.82
CA LYS A 209 33.33 -15.83 -1.35
C LYS A 209 33.15 -14.72 -0.31
N ILE A 210 33.46 -14.98 0.96
CA ILE A 210 33.27 -14.03 2.05
C ILE A 210 34.61 -13.39 2.41
N LYS A 211 34.67 -12.07 2.31
CA LYS A 211 35.73 -11.25 2.90
C LYS A 211 35.22 -10.66 4.20
N ILE A 212 36.06 -10.60 5.24
CA ILE A 212 35.70 -9.98 6.52
C ILE A 212 36.62 -8.80 6.78
N VAL A 213 36.02 -7.67 7.18
CA VAL A 213 36.70 -6.44 7.55
C VAL A 213 36.26 -6.08 8.98
N TYR A 214 37.17 -6.26 9.93
CA TYR A 214 36.95 -5.97 11.35
C TYR A 214 37.20 -4.49 11.68
N ASN A 215 36.78 -4.09 12.88
CA ASN A 215 36.98 -2.74 13.40
C ASN A 215 36.52 -1.64 12.44
N THR A 216 35.47 -1.90 11.65
CA THR A 216 35.06 -1.04 10.54
C THR A 216 33.56 -0.79 10.58
N GLU A 217 33.18 0.45 10.32
CA GLU A 217 31.80 0.92 10.32
C GLU A 217 31.47 1.62 9.00
N VAL A 218 30.19 1.68 8.65
CA VAL A 218 29.73 2.48 7.50
C VAL A 218 29.70 3.94 7.92
N LYS A 219 30.45 4.78 7.21
CA LYS A 219 30.46 6.23 7.42
C LYS A 219 29.31 6.90 6.68
N GLU A 220 29.14 6.58 5.40
CA GLU A 220 28.04 7.08 4.56
C GLU A 220 27.87 6.22 3.31
N ILE A 221 26.69 6.32 2.69
CA ILE A 221 26.44 5.83 1.34
C ILE A 221 25.81 6.93 0.50
N THR A 222 26.13 6.94 -0.80
CA THR A 222 25.60 7.91 -1.77
C THR A 222 25.29 7.23 -3.09
N GLY A 223 24.43 7.86 -3.89
CA GLY A 223 23.91 7.26 -5.11
C GLY A 223 22.96 8.18 -5.87
N ASP A 224 22.39 7.63 -6.93
CA ASP A 224 21.36 8.26 -7.75
C ASP A 224 19.99 7.62 -7.42
N ASP A 225 19.39 6.90 -8.37
CA ASP A 225 18.23 6.06 -8.10
C ASP A 225 18.59 4.88 -7.19
N PHE A 226 19.83 4.38 -7.28
CA PHE A 226 20.35 3.27 -6.48
C PHE A 226 21.64 3.66 -5.76
N VAL A 227 22.04 2.89 -4.75
CA VAL A 227 23.33 3.10 -4.10
C VAL A 227 24.48 2.91 -5.11
N ARG A 228 25.41 3.86 -5.15
CA ARG A 228 26.55 3.87 -6.08
C ARG A 228 27.89 3.86 -5.36
N LYS A 229 27.95 4.37 -4.13
CA LYS A 229 29.17 4.54 -3.36
C LYS A 229 28.93 4.27 -1.88
N ALA A 230 29.88 3.58 -1.24
CA ALA A 230 29.94 3.42 0.20
C ALA A 230 31.30 3.86 0.72
N VAL A 231 31.29 4.59 1.84
CA VAL A 231 32.50 4.96 2.58
C VAL A 231 32.48 4.21 3.90
N PHE A 232 33.54 3.46 4.15
CA PHE A 232 33.77 2.73 5.39
C PHE A 232 34.91 3.37 6.16
N VAL A 233 34.82 3.37 7.49
CA VAL A 233 35.86 3.92 8.37
C VAL A 233 36.30 2.87 9.38
N ASN A 234 37.61 2.68 9.51
CA ASN A 234 38.15 1.87 10.58
C ASN A 234 38.08 2.65 11.91
N ASN A 235 37.37 2.13 12.90
CA ASN A 235 37.12 2.83 14.17
C ASN A 235 38.31 2.81 15.14
N GLN A 236 39.39 2.09 14.84
CA GLN A 236 40.63 2.12 15.61
C GLN A 236 41.66 3.08 15.00
N THR A 237 41.76 3.10 13.66
CA THR A 237 42.80 3.87 12.95
C THR A 237 42.31 5.18 12.33
N GLY A 238 41.00 5.30 12.11
CA GLY A 238 40.40 6.40 11.36
C GLY A 238 40.60 6.31 9.84
N GLU A 239 41.18 5.20 9.32
CA GLU A 239 41.39 5.00 7.89
C GLU A 239 40.06 4.83 7.15
N GLU A 240 39.88 5.59 6.07
CA GLU A 240 38.68 5.51 5.23
C GLU A 240 38.93 4.68 3.97
N THR A 241 38.00 3.78 3.68
CA THR A 241 37.98 2.99 2.44
C THR A 241 36.72 3.32 1.66
N VAL A 242 36.88 3.63 0.39
CA VAL A 242 35.78 3.93 -0.52
C VAL A 242 35.55 2.76 -1.46
N TYR A 243 34.29 2.33 -1.58
CA TYR A 243 33.83 1.44 -2.62
C TYR A 243 32.90 2.20 -3.57
N GLU A 244 33.17 2.11 -4.88
CA GLU A 244 32.32 2.66 -5.94
C GLU A 244 31.89 1.54 -6.89
N ALA A 245 30.59 1.49 -7.16
CA ALA A 245 30.01 0.49 -8.05
C ALA A 245 30.51 0.68 -9.49
N PRO A 246 30.71 -0.40 -10.28
CA PRO A 246 31.01 -0.30 -11.70
C PRO A 246 29.99 0.56 -12.44
N LYS A 247 30.41 1.23 -13.52
CA LYS A 247 29.53 2.08 -14.33
C LYS A 247 28.23 1.35 -14.68
N ASP A 248 27.09 2.01 -14.48
CA ASP A 248 25.74 1.46 -14.73
C ASP A 248 25.34 0.22 -13.88
N SER A 249 26.01 -0.02 -12.75
CA SER A 249 25.70 -1.10 -11.79
C SER A 249 25.51 -0.58 -10.35
N THR A 250 24.92 -1.39 -9.47
CA THR A 250 24.76 -1.11 -8.03
C THR A 250 25.41 -2.20 -7.17
N PHE A 251 25.28 -2.12 -5.85
CA PHE A 251 25.68 -3.14 -4.88
C PHE A 251 24.66 -3.23 -3.74
N GLY A 252 24.69 -4.33 -2.99
CA GLY A 252 23.80 -4.52 -1.84
C GLY A 252 24.47 -4.17 -0.53
N LEU A 253 23.75 -3.53 0.39
CA LEU A 253 24.16 -3.27 1.75
C LEU A 253 23.10 -3.84 2.70
N PHE A 254 23.37 -5.02 3.27
CA PHE A 254 22.47 -5.75 4.16
C PHE A 254 22.82 -5.46 5.62
N VAL A 255 21.90 -4.83 6.35
CA VAL A 255 22.13 -4.37 7.72
C VAL A 255 21.54 -5.34 8.73
N PHE A 256 22.40 -5.97 9.55
CA PHE A 256 21.99 -6.91 10.61
C PHE A 256 22.49 -6.45 11.98
N ALA A 257 22.00 -5.28 12.43
CA ALA A 257 22.24 -4.75 13.78
C ALA A 257 21.25 -5.28 14.84
N GLY A 258 20.43 -6.27 14.47
CA GLY A 258 19.37 -6.87 15.30
C GLY A 258 17.99 -6.24 15.07
N ASN A 259 16.97 -6.84 15.67
CA ASN A 259 15.58 -6.36 15.59
C ASN A 259 15.13 -5.83 16.96
N LYS A 260 14.26 -4.82 16.93
CA LYS A 260 13.60 -4.25 18.10
C LYS A 260 12.10 -4.58 18.02
N PRO A 261 11.56 -5.47 18.87
CA PRO A 261 10.12 -5.68 18.96
C PRO A 261 9.42 -4.42 19.50
N SER A 262 8.24 -4.11 18.97
CA SER A 262 7.45 -2.93 19.35
C SER A 262 6.61 -3.24 20.59
N THR A 263 7.26 -3.34 21.75
CA THR A 263 6.67 -3.85 23.00
C THR A 263 6.71 -2.88 24.18
N GLU A 264 7.16 -1.65 23.96
CA GLU A 264 7.41 -0.66 25.01
C GLU A 264 6.17 -0.40 25.88
N ILE A 265 4.99 -0.31 25.27
CA ILE A 265 3.72 -0.06 25.98
C ILE A 265 3.25 -1.25 26.83
N PHE A 266 3.85 -2.43 26.66
CA PHE A 266 3.49 -3.65 27.39
C PHE A 266 4.49 -3.98 28.50
N GLU A 267 5.57 -3.20 28.65
CA GLU A 267 6.54 -3.38 29.72
C GLU A 267 5.87 -3.28 31.10
N GLY A 268 6.11 -4.29 31.94
CA GLY A 268 5.48 -4.39 33.26
C GLY A 268 4.00 -4.80 33.24
N LYS A 269 3.37 -4.92 32.07
CA LYS A 269 1.98 -5.39 31.89
C LYS A 269 1.93 -6.86 31.46
N ILE A 270 2.90 -7.32 30.68
CA ILE A 270 3.10 -8.73 30.31
C ILE A 270 4.57 -9.12 30.51
N SER A 271 4.85 -10.43 30.52
CA SER A 271 6.23 -10.93 30.57
C SER A 271 6.95 -10.68 29.24
N LEU A 272 8.20 -10.21 29.31
CA LEU A 272 9.07 -10.01 28.16
C LEU A 272 10.43 -10.69 28.38
N ASP A 273 10.97 -11.37 27.36
CA ASP A 273 12.35 -11.86 27.31
C ASP A 273 13.12 -11.05 26.26
N ARG A 274 14.10 -10.25 26.71
CA ARG A 274 14.91 -9.38 25.83
C ARG A 274 14.05 -8.50 24.91
N GLY A 275 12.90 -8.05 25.42
CA GLY A 275 11.91 -7.24 24.72
C GLY A 275 10.88 -8.03 23.90
N TYR A 276 11.06 -9.33 23.66
CA TYR A 276 10.11 -10.16 22.92
C TYR A 276 9.06 -10.76 23.85
N VAL A 277 7.85 -10.99 23.32
CA VAL A 277 6.74 -11.62 24.06
C VAL A 277 6.87 -13.14 24.00
N PRO A 278 7.11 -13.84 25.13
CA PRO A 278 7.04 -15.30 25.17
C PRO A 278 5.59 -15.74 25.03
N THR A 279 5.37 -16.82 24.29
CA THR A 279 4.03 -17.36 24.06
C THR A 279 4.04 -18.88 23.97
N THR A 280 2.90 -19.52 24.20
CA THR A 280 2.69 -20.93 23.85
C THR A 280 2.55 -21.13 22.34
N GLU A 281 2.47 -22.38 21.89
CA GLU A 281 2.10 -22.74 20.50
C GLU A 281 0.69 -22.25 20.12
N ASN A 282 -0.15 -21.93 21.10
CA ASN A 282 -1.49 -21.36 20.90
C ASN A 282 -1.49 -19.82 20.85
N MET A 283 -0.30 -19.20 20.82
CA MET A 283 -0.09 -17.75 20.84
C MET A 283 -0.49 -17.05 22.14
N GLU A 284 -0.72 -17.81 23.22
CA GLU A 284 -1.11 -17.27 24.53
C GLU A 284 0.09 -16.65 25.23
N THR A 285 -0.10 -15.47 25.82
CA THR A 285 0.88 -14.85 26.72
C THR A 285 0.75 -15.41 28.14
N ASN A 286 1.45 -14.81 29.12
CA ASN A 286 1.26 -15.14 30.53
C ASN A 286 -0.08 -14.67 31.11
N ILE A 287 -0.87 -13.86 30.38
CA ILE A 287 -2.17 -13.36 30.84
C ILE A 287 -3.30 -14.03 30.04
N PRO A 288 -4.27 -14.69 30.70
CA PRO A 288 -5.44 -15.25 30.04
C PRO A 288 -6.23 -14.19 29.25
N GLY A 289 -6.61 -14.54 28.03
CA GLY A 289 -7.29 -13.65 27.09
C GLY A 289 -6.38 -12.66 26.38
N VAL A 290 -5.06 -12.69 26.63
CA VAL A 290 -4.07 -11.87 25.91
C VAL A 290 -3.15 -12.77 25.09
N TYR A 291 -3.09 -12.49 23.81
CA TYR A 291 -2.33 -13.21 22.80
C TYR A 291 -1.28 -12.31 22.18
N ALA A 292 -0.23 -12.89 21.59
CA ALA A 292 0.70 -12.15 20.74
C ALA A 292 0.95 -12.94 19.44
N ALA A 293 1.12 -12.26 18.31
CA ALA A 293 1.34 -12.89 17.01
C ALA A 293 2.29 -12.09 16.10
N GLY A 294 3.13 -12.78 15.34
CA GLY A 294 4.08 -12.14 14.44
C GLY A 294 5.43 -11.86 15.09
N ASP A 295 6.13 -10.85 14.61
CA ASP A 295 7.58 -10.70 14.83
C ASP A 295 7.98 -10.17 16.22
N LEU A 296 7.00 -9.71 17.01
CA LEU A 296 7.22 -9.36 18.42
C LEU A 296 7.45 -10.56 19.34
N ARG A 297 7.22 -11.78 18.85
CA ARG A 297 7.39 -13.02 19.62
C ARG A 297 8.79 -13.59 19.54
N ILE A 298 9.11 -14.48 20.48
CA ILE A 298 10.29 -15.33 20.40
C ILE A 298 10.08 -16.37 19.30
N LYS A 299 10.76 -16.18 18.17
CA LYS A 299 10.80 -17.14 17.07
C LYS A 299 12.07 -17.00 16.24
N GLU A 300 12.42 -18.08 15.55
CA GLU A 300 13.58 -18.12 14.66
C GLU A 300 13.26 -17.48 13.31
N LEU A 301 12.14 -17.90 12.68
CA LEU A 301 11.77 -17.45 11.34
C LEU A 301 10.76 -16.28 11.36
N ARG A 302 11.22 -15.11 10.90
CA ARG A 302 10.42 -13.89 10.74
C ARG A 302 10.07 -13.69 9.27
N GLN A 303 8.87 -14.11 8.88
CA GLN A 303 8.39 -14.08 7.49
C GLN A 303 6.90 -13.76 7.49
N ILE A 304 6.39 -13.28 6.34
CA ILE A 304 4.96 -13.01 6.16
C ILE A 304 4.14 -14.27 6.47
N VAL A 305 4.55 -15.43 5.94
CA VAL A 305 3.82 -16.69 6.13
C VAL A 305 3.77 -17.14 7.60
N THR A 306 4.84 -16.94 8.38
CA THR A 306 4.84 -17.32 9.80
C THR A 306 4.01 -16.34 10.63
N ALA A 307 4.05 -15.04 10.30
CA ALA A 307 3.19 -14.04 10.92
C ALA A 307 1.69 -14.30 10.63
N VAL A 308 1.35 -14.64 9.38
CA VAL A 308 -0.02 -15.03 8.98
C VAL A 308 -0.50 -16.24 9.76
N ALA A 309 0.33 -17.27 9.89
CA ALA A 309 0.01 -18.47 10.67
C ALA A 309 -0.23 -18.15 12.15
N ASP A 310 0.68 -17.37 12.77
CA ASP A 310 0.53 -16.93 14.16
C ASP A 310 -0.81 -16.21 14.38
N GLY A 311 -1.17 -15.29 13.47
CA GLY A 311 -2.44 -14.54 13.56
C GLY A 311 -3.68 -15.44 13.53
N ALA A 312 -3.70 -16.42 12.62
CA ALA A 312 -4.81 -17.38 12.48
C ALA A 312 -4.97 -18.25 13.74
N ILE A 313 -3.86 -18.73 14.30
CA ILE A 313 -3.85 -19.52 15.54
C ILE A 313 -4.36 -18.67 16.70
N ALA A 314 -3.84 -17.44 16.86
CA ALA A 314 -4.24 -16.53 17.92
C ALA A 314 -5.74 -16.22 17.89
N ALA A 315 -6.29 -15.86 16.72
CA ALA A 315 -7.72 -15.57 16.58
C ALA A 315 -8.60 -16.79 16.93
N THR A 316 -8.20 -17.99 16.52
CA THR A 316 -8.93 -19.23 16.81
C THR A 316 -8.97 -19.53 18.32
N HIS A 317 -7.87 -19.27 19.03
CA HIS A 317 -7.83 -19.46 20.48
C HIS A 317 -8.55 -18.33 21.24
N ALA A 318 -8.45 -17.09 20.76
CA ALA A 318 -9.20 -15.97 21.29
C ALA A 318 -10.72 -16.23 21.20
N GLN A 319 -11.21 -16.75 20.07
CA GLN A 319 -12.61 -17.14 19.90
C GLN A 319 -13.09 -18.08 21.02
N ARG A 320 -12.31 -19.13 21.33
CA ARG A 320 -12.64 -20.11 22.38
C ARG A 320 -12.72 -19.42 23.73
N TYR A 321 -11.71 -18.64 24.08
CA TYR A 321 -11.68 -17.88 25.33
C TYR A 321 -12.88 -16.95 25.48
N VAL A 322 -13.17 -16.15 24.45
CA VAL A 322 -14.32 -15.21 24.44
C VAL A 322 -15.64 -15.96 24.61
N THR A 323 -15.81 -17.08 23.91
CA THR A 323 -17.02 -17.92 24.02
C THR A 323 -17.22 -18.43 25.44
N GLU A 324 -16.15 -18.93 26.07
CA GLU A 324 -16.18 -19.39 27.46
C GLU A 324 -16.52 -18.26 28.44
N GLN A 325 -15.87 -17.10 28.32
CA GLN A 325 -16.12 -15.95 29.19
C GLN A 325 -17.55 -15.42 29.07
N LYS A 326 -18.06 -15.29 27.84
CA LYS A 326 -19.46 -14.88 27.62
C LYS A 326 -20.46 -15.89 28.17
N THR A 327 -20.20 -17.18 27.97
CA THR A 327 -21.06 -18.25 28.49
C THR A 327 -21.10 -18.23 30.01
N GLN A 328 -19.95 -18.07 30.67
CA GLN A 328 -19.86 -17.96 32.14
C GLN A 328 -20.57 -16.71 32.67
N ALA A 329 -20.51 -15.60 31.91
CA ALA A 329 -21.19 -14.35 32.25
C ALA A 329 -22.69 -14.31 31.88
N GLY A 330 -23.22 -15.39 31.27
CA GLY A 330 -24.60 -15.41 30.76
C GLY A 330 -24.88 -14.41 29.63
N GLN A 331 -23.83 -13.96 28.94
CA GLN A 331 -23.90 -13.00 27.84
C GLN A 331 -24.15 -13.73 26.51
N PRO A 332 -24.88 -13.13 25.56
CA PRO A 332 -25.10 -13.73 24.26
C PRO A 332 -23.79 -13.81 23.47
N ILE A 333 -23.52 -14.99 22.91
CA ILE A 333 -22.36 -15.23 22.04
C ILE A 333 -22.50 -14.39 20.76
N VAL A 334 -23.73 -14.33 20.21
CA VAL A 334 -24.09 -13.51 19.06
C VAL A 334 -24.27 -12.06 19.51
N THR A 335 -23.44 -11.15 18.99
CA THR A 335 -23.54 -9.72 19.30
C THR A 335 -24.64 -9.04 18.47
N LYS A 336 -25.06 -7.84 18.91
CA LYS A 336 -26.00 -7.01 18.16
C LYS A 336 -25.46 -6.68 16.77
N ARG A 337 -24.17 -6.31 16.67
CA ARG A 337 -23.47 -6.07 15.41
C ARG A 337 -23.44 -7.31 14.50
N MET A 338 -23.24 -8.51 15.05
CA MET A 338 -23.36 -9.76 14.28
C MET A 338 -24.79 -9.93 13.75
N THR A 339 -25.80 -9.63 14.56
CA THR A 339 -27.22 -9.74 14.17
C THR A 339 -27.57 -8.75 13.05
N GLU A 340 -27.09 -7.50 13.16
CA GLU A 340 -27.24 -6.46 12.13
C GLU A 340 -26.53 -6.84 10.83
N ARG A 341 -25.31 -7.39 10.92
CA ARG A 341 -24.58 -7.91 9.75
C ARG A 341 -25.32 -9.06 9.06
N LEU A 342 -25.80 -10.04 9.82
CA LEU A 342 -26.59 -11.15 9.29
C LEU A 342 -27.91 -10.67 8.68
N ALA A 343 -28.57 -9.67 9.28
CA ALA A 343 -29.77 -9.06 8.73
C ALA A 343 -29.50 -8.36 7.39
N ASN A 344 -28.38 -7.64 7.27
CA ASN A 344 -27.96 -6.99 6.03
C ASN A 344 -27.56 -8.00 4.94
N GLN A 345 -27.00 -9.15 5.30
CA GLN A 345 -26.70 -10.26 4.36
C GLN A 345 -27.94 -11.08 3.96
N SER A 346 -28.98 -11.07 4.79
CA SER A 346 -30.24 -11.83 4.57
C SER A 346 -31.36 -10.99 3.94
N ALA A 347 -31.12 -9.70 3.68
CA ALA A 347 -32.09 -8.84 3.02
C ALA A 347 -32.34 -9.39 1.60
N PRO A 348 -33.60 -9.69 1.24
CA PRO A 348 -33.90 -10.26 -0.07
C PRO A 348 -33.57 -9.24 -1.16
N GLU A 349 -32.64 -9.60 -2.05
CA GLU A 349 -32.53 -8.98 -3.35
C GLU A 349 -33.92 -9.08 -4.02
N THR A 350 -34.56 -7.93 -4.24
CA THR A 350 -35.79 -7.84 -5.04
C THR A 350 -35.46 -8.21 -6.48
N ASN A 351 -35.53 -9.50 -6.72
CA ASN A 351 -35.35 -10.18 -7.99
C ASN A 351 -36.59 -9.91 -8.86
N SER A 352 -36.55 -8.90 -9.72
CA SER A 352 -37.45 -8.84 -10.88
C SER A 352 -36.94 -9.84 -11.93
N GLN A 353 -37.28 -11.11 -11.70
CA GLN A 353 -37.12 -12.18 -12.68
C GLN A 353 -38.11 -11.96 -13.83
N GLN A 354 -37.61 -11.54 -15.00
CA GLN A 354 -38.25 -11.91 -16.26
C GLN A 354 -37.45 -13.04 -16.92
N SER A 355 -38.22 -14.11 -17.14
CA SER A 355 -37.93 -15.42 -17.71
C SER A 355 -36.89 -15.46 -18.83
N LYS A 356 -35.90 -16.34 -18.64
CA LYS A 356 -35.00 -16.85 -19.67
C LYS A 356 -35.75 -17.75 -20.65
N GLU A 357 -35.91 -17.32 -21.89
CA GLU A 357 -36.00 -18.24 -23.04
C GLU A 357 -34.60 -18.44 -23.64
N LYS A 358 -34.24 -19.70 -23.87
CA LYS A 358 -33.00 -20.10 -24.55
C LYS A 358 -33.23 -20.14 -26.05
N GLN A 359 -32.33 -19.50 -26.82
CA GLN A 359 -31.71 -19.97 -28.07
C GLN A 359 -30.81 -18.87 -28.68
N PRO A 360 -29.90 -19.18 -29.63
CA PRO A 360 -28.78 -20.11 -29.59
C PRO A 360 -27.42 -19.38 -29.68
N ALA A 361 -26.31 -20.10 -29.55
CA ALA A 361 -24.95 -19.57 -29.45
C ALA A 361 -24.37 -18.96 -30.75
N LYS A 362 -23.62 -17.85 -30.57
CA LYS A 362 -22.44 -17.28 -31.31
C LYS A 362 -22.58 -15.75 -31.31
N VAL A 363 -21.69 -14.91 -30.77
CA VAL A 363 -20.25 -14.75 -31.01
C VAL A 363 -19.53 -14.28 -29.72
N THR A 364 -18.22 -14.50 -29.70
CA THR A 364 -17.21 -14.58 -28.65
C THR A 364 -16.87 -13.29 -27.88
N GLY A 365 -16.62 -13.41 -26.57
CA GLY A 365 -15.77 -12.51 -25.77
C GLY A 365 -16.43 -11.71 -24.65
N LYS A 366 -16.95 -12.34 -23.57
CA LYS A 366 -17.31 -11.62 -22.33
C LYS A 366 -16.06 -11.35 -21.49
N HIS A 367 -15.41 -10.22 -21.70
CA HIS A 367 -14.67 -9.56 -20.63
C HIS A 367 -15.71 -8.77 -19.82
N GLN A 368 -15.83 -9.02 -18.52
CA GLN A 368 -16.64 -8.17 -17.63
C GLN A 368 -15.67 -7.17 -17.01
N TRP A 369 -15.72 -5.92 -17.49
CA TRP A 369 -14.77 -4.87 -17.09
C TRP A 369 -15.00 -4.39 -15.67
N PHE A 370 -16.26 -4.40 -15.21
CA PHE A 370 -16.66 -3.92 -13.90
C PHE A 370 -17.40 -5.03 -13.15
N PRO A 371 -16.69 -5.80 -12.29
CA PRO A 371 -17.29 -6.75 -11.37
C PRO A 371 -18.30 -6.06 -10.44
N GLU A 372 -19.27 -6.82 -9.92
CA GLU A 372 -20.38 -6.27 -9.13
C GLU A 372 -19.93 -5.45 -7.90
N SER A 373 -18.86 -5.88 -7.23
CA SER A 373 -18.26 -5.14 -6.11
C SER A 373 -17.77 -3.74 -6.52
N MET A 374 -17.13 -3.64 -7.68
CA MET A 374 -16.68 -2.36 -8.23
C MET A 374 -17.87 -1.49 -8.65
N ARG A 375 -18.92 -2.09 -9.23
CA ARG A 375 -20.17 -1.37 -9.57
C ARG A 375 -20.80 -0.74 -8.34
N GLN A 376 -20.83 -1.47 -7.21
CA GLN A 376 -21.33 -0.94 -5.94
C GLN A 376 -20.49 0.22 -5.42
N GLN A 377 -19.16 0.12 -5.42
CA GLN A 377 -18.27 1.21 -5.01
C GLN A 377 -18.45 2.47 -5.88
N LEU A 378 -18.48 2.28 -7.21
CA LEU A 378 -18.63 3.37 -8.17
C LEU A 378 -20.02 4.02 -8.09
N SER A 379 -21.06 3.26 -7.74
CA SER A 379 -22.41 3.81 -7.55
C SER A 379 -22.46 4.91 -6.47
N GLY A 380 -21.69 4.75 -5.39
CA GLY A 380 -21.61 5.77 -4.32
C GLY A 380 -20.92 7.06 -4.78
N ILE A 381 -19.94 6.95 -5.69
CA ILE A 381 -19.26 8.08 -6.30
C ILE A 381 -20.19 8.76 -7.31
N PHE A 382 -20.81 7.99 -8.20
CA PHE A 382 -21.65 8.52 -9.27
C PHE A 382 -23.01 9.05 -8.79
N ALA A 383 -23.49 8.60 -7.63
CA ALA A 383 -24.65 9.18 -6.97
C ALA A 383 -24.49 10.69 -6.68
N LYS A 384 -23.24 11.17 -6.54
CA LYS A 384 -22.93 12.59 -6.33
C LYS A 384 -22.92 13.43 -7.61
N LEU A 385 -23.03 12.80 -8.78
CA LEU A 385 -23.12 13.52 -10.04
C LEU A 385 -24.42 14.34 -10.07
N THR A 386 -24.30 15.64 -10.32
CA THR A 386 -25.41 16.59 -10.45
C THR A 386 -25.65 16.98 -11.91
N LYS A 387 -24.69 16.73 -12.79
CA LYS A 387 -24.69 17.07 -14.22
C LYS A 387 -24.41 15.82 -15.06
N LYS A 388 -24.85 15.84 -16.32
CA LYS A 388 -24.50 14.80 -17.29
C LYS A 388 -23.07 14.98 -17.80
N VAL A 389 -22.41 13.87 -18.11
CA VAL A 389 -21.08 13.82 -18.73
C VAL A 389 -21.15 12.88 -19.92
N THR A 390 -20.75 13.37 -21.11
CA THR A 390 -20.70 12.54 -22.31
C THR A 390 -19.28 12.06 -22.56
N LEU A 391 -19.10 10.75 -22.66
CA LEU A 391 -17.93 10.08 -23.19
C LEU A 391 -18.12 10.00 -24.71
N LEU A 392 -17.41 10.85 -25.47
CA LEU A 392 -17.47 10.82 -26.93
C LEU A 392 -16.28 10.02 -27.45
N GLN A 393 -16.54 8.79 -27.89
CA GLN A 393 -15.55 7.88 -28.45
C GLN A 393 -15.39 8.13 -29.95
N PHE A 394 -14.14 8.16 -30.40
CA PHE A 394 -13.81 8.00 -31.83
C PHE A 394 -13.52 6.52 -32.06
N LEU A 395 -14.28 5.88 -32.95
CA LEU A 395 -14.23 4.45 -33.19
C LEU A 395 -13.62 4.15 -34.56
N ASP A 396 -12.47 3.48 -34.58
CA ASP A 396 -11.95 2.80 -35.76
C ASP A 396 -12.43 1.35 -35.74
N ALA A 397 -13.43 1.02 -36.56
CA ALA A 397 -13.99 -0.32 -36.61
C ALA A 397 -13.02 -1.40 -37.14
N SER A 398 -11.88 -0.99 -37.70
CA SER A 398 -10.82 -1.90 -38.16
C SER A 398 -9.74 -2.17 -37.09
N ASP A 399 -9.74 -1.42 -35.99
CA ASP A 399 -8.78 -1.57 -34.89
C ASP A 399 -9.41 -2.32 -33.70
N GLU A 400 -8.81 -3.46 -33.34
CA GLU A 400 -9.28 -4.29 -32.22
C GLU A 400 -9.25 -3.53 -30.89
N LYS A 401 -8.25 -2.67 -30.67
CA LYS A 401 -8.14 -1.88 -29.43
C LYS A 401 -9.21 -0.80 -29.35
N SER A 402 -9.61 -0.23 -30.48
CA SER A 402 -10.75 0.68 -30.57
C SER A 402 -12.09 0.00 -30.26
N LEU A 403 -12.28 -1.25 -30.69
CA LEU A 403 -13.46 -2.04 -30.32
C LEU A 403 -13.44 -2.44 -28.83
N GLU A 404 -12.26 -2.75 -28.29
CA GLU A 404 -12.08 -3.05 -26.87
C GLU A 404 -12.40 -1.84 -25.98
N LEU A 405 -11.93 -0.64 -26.37
CA LEU A 405 -12.32 0.62 -25.71
C LEU A 405 -13.84 0.83 -25.77
N GLN A 406 -14.49 0.52 -26.91
CA GLN A 406 -15.95 0.64 -27.02
C GLN A 406 -16.66 -0.28 -26.03
N SER A 407 -16.22 -1.53 -25.91
CA SER A 407 -16.76 -2.48 -24.94
C SER A 407 -16.60 -1.97 -23.52
N PHE A 408 -15.41 -1.46 -23.17
CA PHE A 408 -15.12 -0.90 -21.86
C PHE A 408 -16.01 0.31 -21.54
N LEU A 409 -16.08 1.29 -22.46
CA LEU A 409 -16.87 2.51 -22.28
C LEU A 409 -18.38 2.24 -22.23
N THR A 410 -18.85 1.25 -22.99
CA THR A 410 -20.27 0.84 -22.96
C THR A 410 -20.64 0.31 -21.58
N GLU A 411 -19.78 -0.54 -21.00
CA GLU A 411 -20.00 -1.06 -19.66
C GLU A 411 -19.86 0.06 -18.61
N PHE A 412 -18.87 0.94 -18.75
CA PHE A 412 -18.66 2.07 -17.84
C PHE A 412 -19.82 3.08 -17.85
N ALA A 413 -20.33 3.45 -19.03
CA ALA A 413 -21.48 4.35 -19.15
C ALA A 413 -22.77 3.73 -18.58
N SER A 414 -22.87 2.40 -18.54
CA SER A 414 -24.01 1.71 -17.93
C SER A 414 -24.05 1.81 -16.38
N LEU A 415 -22.98 2.32 -15.76
CA LEU A 415 -22.86 2.42 -14.29
C LEU A 415 -23.73 3.53 -13.68
N ASP A 416 -24.01 4.61 -14.42
CA ASP A 416 -24.90 5.69 -13.96
C ASP A 416 -25.60 6.39 -15.14
N GLN A 417 -26.87 6.74 -14.98
CA GLN A 417 -27.68 7.37 -16.02
C GLN A 417 -27.20 8.77 -16.46
N LYS A 418 -26.33 9.41 -15.67
CA LYS A 418 -25.71 10.70 -16.00
C LYS A 418 -24.45 10.56 -16.84
N ILE A 419 -23.96 9.34 -17.08
CA ILE A 419 -22.82 9.07 -17.95
C ILE A 419 -23.37 8.57 -19.28
N THR A 420 -23.12 9.32 -20.35
CA THR A 420 -23.61 8.99 -21.69
C THR A 420 -22.44 8.63 -22.60
N LEU A 421 -22.56 7.54 -23.36
CA LEU A 421 -21.59 7.19 -24.40
C LEU A 421 -22.14 7.60 -25.77
N GLU A 422 -21.37 8.39 -26.49
CA GLU A 422 -21.58 8.71 -27.90
C GLU A 422 -20.39 8.17 -28.71
N THR A 423 -20.64 7.77 -29.96
CA THR A 423 -19.60 7.21 -30.83
C THR A 423 -19.63 7.86 -32.19
N ILE A 424 -18.47 8.34 -32.64
CA ILE A 424 -18.23 8.82 -34.00
C ILE A 424 -17.33 7.81 -34.69
N LEU A 425 -17.71 7.36 -35.89
CA LEU A 425 -16.84 6.52 -36.70
C LEU A 425 -15.70 7.38 -37.24
N LYS A 426 -14.48 6.84 -37.18
CA LYS A 426 -13.29 7.49 -37.74
C LYS A 426 -13.53 7.94 -39.18
N ASP A 427 -13.02 9.12 -39.51
CA ASP A 427 -13.11 9.78 -40.82
C ASP A 427 -14.52 10.24 -41.23
N THR A 428 -15.54 10.10 -40.36
CA THR A 428 -16.91 10.55 -40.67
C THR A 428 -17.20 11.99 -40.26
N GLU A 429 -16.53 12.49 -39.22
CA GLU A 429 -16.62 13.88 -38.76
C GLU A 429 -15.24 14.54 -38.61
N PRO A 430 -14.50 14.77 -39.72
CA PRO A 430 -13.11 15.26 -39.67
C PRO A 430 -12.98 16.64 -39.01
N ALA A 431 -14.04 17.46 -39.04
CA ALA A 431 -14.06 18.74 -38.34
C ALA A 431 -14.01 18.58 -36.81
N LYS A 432 -14.69 17.57 -36.25
CA LYS A 432 -14.65 17.26 -34.81
C LYS A 432 -13.34 16.58 -34.41
N GLU A 433 -12.83 15.68 -35.25
CA GLU A 433 -11.52 15.04 -35.03
C GLU A 433 -10.40 16.08 -34.96
N LEU A 434 -10.42 17.07 -35.87
CA LEU A 434 -9.48 18.18 -35.85
C LEU A 434 -9.70 19.10 -34.63
N LEU A 435 -10.95 19.40 -34.28
CA LEU A 435 -11.29 20.27 -33.15
C LEU A 435 -10.83 19.70 -31.81
N TYR A 436 -10.92 18.37 -31.63
CA TYR A 436 -10.53 17.69 -30.38
C TYR A 436 -9.12 17.09 -30.42
N GLY A 437 -8.36 17.34 -31.48
CA GLY A 437 -6.99 16.87 -31.64
C GLY A 437 -6.86 15.35 -31.58
N ILE A 438 -7.72 14.64 -32.31
CA ILE A 438 -7.72 13.17 -32.36
C ILE A 438 -6.61 12.70 -33.29
N GLU A 439 -5.41 12.56 -32.72
CA GLU A 439 -4.20 12.10 -33.42
C GLU A 439 -3.86 10.64 -33.12
N LYS A 440 -4.38 10.10 -32.01
CA LYS A 440 -4.06 8.77 -31.47
C LYS A 440 -5.34 7.98 -31.26
N MET A 441 -5.31 6.70 -31.61
CA MET A 441 -6.41 5.76 -31.43
C MET A 441 -5.92 4.52 -30.68
N PRO A 442 -6.75 3.92 -29.80
CA PRO A 442 -8.15 4.27 -29.53
C PRO A 442 -8.29 5.55 -28.69
N SER A 443 -9.36 6.33 -28.86
CA SER A 443 -9.55 7.58 -28.10
C SER A 443 -10.98 7.90 -27.69
N VAL A 444 -11.09 8.62 -26.57
CA VAL A 444 -12.33 9.15 -26.02
C VAL A 444 -12.08 10.51 -25.39
N VAL A 445 -13.03 11.43 -25.58
CA VAL A 445 -13.04 12.76 -24.95
C VAL A 445 -14.24 12.91 -24.02
N LEU A 446 -14.12 13.79 -23.04
CA LEU A 446 -15.23 14.13 -22.14
C LEU A 446 -15.87 15.46 -22.55
N LEU A 447 -17.18 15.45 -22.70
CA LEU A 447 -17.99 16.64 -22.87
C LEU A 447 -18.80 16.94 -21.61
N ASP A 448 -18.97 18.22 -21.31
CA ASP A 448 -19.84 18.69 -20.23
C ASP A 448 -21.33 18.52 -20.56
N ALA A 449 -22.21 18.88 -19.62
CA ALA A 449 -23.65 18.78 -19.80
C ALA A 449 -24.22 19.68 -20.92
N ALA A 450 -23.46 20.67 -21.40
CA ALA A 450 -23.81 21.52 -22.52
C ALA A 450 -23.20 21.01 -23.86
N GLY A 451 -22.47 19.90 -23.83
CA GLY A 451 -21.81 19.31 -24.99
C GLY A 451 -20.49 19.96 -25.36
N ASN A 452 -19.92 20.81 -24.50
CA ASN A 452 -18.62 21.43 -24.76
C ASN A 452 -17.49 20.48 -24.38
N TYR A 453 -16.42 20.49 -25.17
CA TYR A 453 -15.20 19.76 -24.85
C TYR A 453 -14.55 20.31 -23.57
N THR A 454 -14.26 19.41 -22.65
CA THR A 454 -13.71 19.75 -21.31
C THR A 454 -12.20 19.87 -21.28
N GLY A 455 -11.51 19.65 -22.41
CA GLY A 455 -10.06 19.52 -22.47
C GLY A 455 -9.54 18.15 -22.00
N ILE A 456 -10.40 17.26 -21.50
CA ILE A 456 -9.99 15.93 -21.02
C ILE A 456 -10.09 14.88 -22.13
N LYS A 457 -8.98 14.19 -22.39
CA LYS A 457 -8.89 13.13 -23.39
C LYS A 457 -8.16 11.90 -22.85
N PHE A 458 -8.56 10.73 -23.33
CA PHE A 458 -7.87 9.47 -23.11
C PHE A 458 -7.53 8.87 -24.47
N SER A 459 -6.26 8.53 -24.67
CA SER A 459 -5.72 7.82 -25.81
C SER A 459 -5.19 6.47 -25.31
N GLY A 460 -6.04 5.45 -25.41
CA GLY A 460 -5.87 4.14 -24.80
C GLY A 460 -7.12 3.67 -24.07
N ILE A 461 -7.03 2.54 -23.39
CA ILE A 461 -8.11 1.98 -22.58
C ILE A 461 -7.82 2.31 -21.12
N PRO A 462 -8.57 3.23 -20.47
CA PRO A 462 -8.32 3.65 -19.08
C PRO A 462 -8.77 2.56 -18.09
N SER A 463 -8.07 1.42 -18.15
CA SER A 463 -8.25 0.22 -17.33
C SER A 463 -7.12 0.10 -16.30
N GLY A 464 -7.10 -0.97 -15.50
CA GLY A 464 -6.13 -1.11 -14.41
C GLY A 464 -6.26 0.04 -13.41
N HIS A 465 -5.14 0.68 -13.04
CA HIS A 465 -5.16 1.83 -12.13
C HIS A 465 -5.79 3.08 -12.74
N GLU A 466 -5.83 3.20 -14.07
CA GLU A 466 -6.40 4.37 -14.76
C GLU A 466 -7.93 4.36 -14.82
N VAL A 467 -8.59 3.29 -14.34
CA VAL A 467 -10.04 3.32 -14.05
C VAL A 467 -10.34 4.46 -13.08
N ASN A 468 -9.49 4.65 -12.06
CA ASN A 468 -9.65 5.73 -11.09
C ASN A 468 -9.55 7.11 -11.75
N SER A 469 -8.66 7.28 -12.74
CA SER A 469 -8.52 8.52 -13.50
C SER A 469 -9.79 8.86 -14.27
N LEU A 470 -10.39 7.88 -14.97
CA LEU A 470 -11.65 8.09 -15.68
C LEU A 470 -12.80 8.40 -14.71
N VAL A 471 -12.89 7.68 -13.59
CA VAL A 471 -13.90 7.91 -12.54
C VAL A 471 -13.78 9.34 -11.98
N LEU A 472 -12.57 9.79 -11.67
CA LEU A 472 -12.32 11.13 -11.16
C LEU A 472 -12.58 12.21 -12.20
N ALA A 473 -12.23 11.98 -13.46
CA ALA A 473 -12.54 12.90 -14.56
C ALA A 473 -14.05 13.11 -14.70
N VAL A 474 -14.82 12.02 -14.72
CA VAL A 474 -16.30 12.07 -14.78
C VAL A 474 -16.88 12.72 -13.53
N TYR A 475 -16.38 12.38 -12.35
CA TYR A 475 -16.80 13.02 -11.09
C TYR A 475 -16.55 14.54 -11.12
N ASN A 476 -15.37 14.97 -11.57
CA ASN A 476 -14.98 16.38 -11.59
C ASN A 476 -15.75 17.20 -12.63
N VAL A 477 -16.12 16.62 -13.78
CA VAL A 477 -16.95 17.27 -14.80
C VAL A 477 -18.44 17.26 -14.42
N GLY A 478 -18.92 16.13 -13.88
CA GLY A 478 -20.33 15.89 -13.61
C GLY A 478 -20.83 16.32 -12.24
N SER A 479 -19.98 16.89 -11.39
CA SER A 479 -20.34 17.42 -10.07
C SER A 479 -19.66 18.78 -9.81
N GLU A 480 -19.61 19.23 -8.55
CA GLU A 480 -18.73 20.35 -8.15
C GLU A 480 -17.23 19.94 -8.13
N GLY A 481 -16.99 18.62 -8.24
CA GLY A 481 -15.68 17.99 -8.20
C GLY A 481 -15.09 17.95 -6.80
N GLN A 482 -13.81 17.61 -6.72
CA GLN A 482 -13.10 17.56 -5.44
C GLN A 482 -12.89 18.99 -4.88
N PRO A 483 -13.00 19.19 -3.56
CA PRO A 483 -12.75 20.49 -2.93
C PRO A 483 -11.35 20.99 -3.28
N LEU A 484 -11.23 22.28 -3.61
CA LEU A 484 -9.97 22.92 -3.95
C LEU A 484 -9.85 24.24 -3.19
N GLU A 485 -8.65 24.56 -2.70
CA GLU A 485 -8.39 25.85 -2.07
C GLU A 485 -8.61 27.00 -3.07
N ALA A 486 -9.20 28.10 -2.60
CA ALA A 486 -9.51 29.25 -3.45
C ALA A 486 -8.27 29.87 -4.13
N SER A 487 -7.11 29.78 -3.47
CA SER A 487 -5.80 30.18 -4.01
C SER A 487 -5.42 29.34 -5.24
N LEU A 488 -5.50 28.01 -5.14
CA LEU A 488 -5.21 27.08 -6.23
C LEU A 488 -6.19 27.26 -7.39
N GLN A 489 -7.48 27.40 -7.11
CA GLN A 489 -8.48 27.63 -8.15
C GLN A 489 -8.20 28.90 -8.96
N LYS A 490 -7.79 29.98 -8.29
CA LYS A 490 -7.39 31.22 -8.96
C LYS A 490 -6.15 31.04 -9.84
N ASN A 491 -5.15 30.29 -9.35
CA ASN A 491 -3.94 30.00 -10.13
C ASN A 491 -4.26 29.17 -11.37
N ILE A 492 -5.11 28.15 -11.24
CA ILE A 492 -5.54 27.31 -12.38
C ILE A 492 -6.23 28.17 -13.45
N LEU A 493 -7.16 29.04 -13.06
CA LEU A 493 -7.87 29.93 -13.99
C LEU A 493 -6.94 30.96 -14.66
N ALA A 494 -5.79 31.25 -14.06
CA ALA A 494 -4.80 32.19 -14.61
C ALA A 494 -3.79 31.53 -15.55
N LEU A 495 -3.76 30.19 -15.65
CA LEU A 495 -2.83 29.49 -16.54
C LEU A 495 -3.08 29.85 -18.00
N PRO A 496 -2.00 29.98 -18.81
CA PRO A 496 -2.13 30.19 -20.25
C PRO A 496 -2.69 28.94 -20.95
N LYS A 497 -2.92 29.05 -22.26
CA LYS A 497 -3.28 27.88 -23.07
C LYS A 497 -2.14 26.86 -23.02
N ARG A 498 -2.44 25.62 -22.63
CA ARG A 498 -1.48 24.51 -22.50
C ARG A 498 -2.08 23.21 -23.01
N LYS A 499 -1.28 22.39 -23.72
CA LYS A 499 -1.60 21.00 -24.05
C LYS A 499 -0.67 20.09 -23.25
N ILE A 500 -1.24 19.18 -22.49
CA ILE A 500 -0.52 18.27 -21.61
C ILE A 500 -0.77 16.84 -22.08
N GLU A 501 0.29 16.11 -22.42
CA GLU A 501 0.23 14.67 -22.67
C GLU A 501 0.85 13.94 -21.48
N ILE A 502 0.07 13.07 -20.83
CA ILE A 502 0.49 12.28 -19.67
C ILE A 502 0.66 10.83 -20.12
N PHE A 503 1.91 10.40 -20.27
CA PHE A 503 2.25 9.03 -20.62
C PHE A 503 2.21 8.13 -19.39
N VAL A 504 1.43 7.05 -19.49
CA VAL A 504 1.17 6.12 -18.41
C VAL A 504 1.42 4.67 -18.82
N SER A 505 1.53 3.80 -17.82
CA SER A 505 1.41 2.35 -17.95
C SER A 505 0.26 1.91 -17.06
N LEU A 506 -0.58 0.97 -17.50
CA LEU A 506 -1.74 0.52 -16.72
C LEU A 506 -1.36 -0.15 -15.37
N THR A 507 -0.08 -0.51 -15.19
CA THR A 507 0.50 -1.06 -13.95
C THR A 507 1.12 -0.01 -13.02
N CYS A 508 1.13 1.26 -13.40
CA CYS A 508 1.76 2.35 -12.65
C CYS A 508 0.85 2.88 -11.54
N HIS A 509 1.24 2.73 -10.29
CA HIS A 509 0.46 3.21 -9.12
C HIS A 509 0.51 4.74 -8.93
N PHE A 510 1.51 5.44 -9.48
CA PHE A 510 1.66 6.89 -9.36
C PHE A 510 1.01 7.68 -10.50
N CYS A 511 0.68 7.01 -11.60
CA CYS A 511 0.14 7.62 -12.80
C CYS A 511 -1.27 8.21 -12.59
N PRO A 512 -2.19 7.55 -11.86
CA PRO A 512 -3.54 8.08 -11.66
C PRO A 512 -3.57 9.45 -10.99
N ASP A 513 -2.67 9.70 -10.02
CA ASP A 513 -2.62 10.98 -9.31
C ASP A 513 -2.24 12.14 -10.25
N VAL A 514 -1.25 11.91 -11.13
CA VAL A 514 -0.79 12.91 -12.10
C VAL A 514 -1.86 13.14 -13.17
N VAL A 515 -2.47 12.07 -13.70
CA VAL A 515 -3.55 12.15 -14.68
C VAL A 515 -4.74 12.90 -14.09
N ALA A 516 -5.20 12.51 -12.90
CA ALA A 516 -6.34 13.14 -12.23
C ALA A 516 -6.07 14.61 -11.91
N ALA A 517 -4.85 14.98 -11.50
CA ALA A 517 -4.48 16.36 -11.26
C ALA A 517 -4.51 17.20 -12.54
N CYS A 518 -3.86 16.76 -13.62
CA CYS A 518 -3.87 17.45 -14.91
C CYS A 518 -5.30 17.58 -15.49
N GLN A 519 -6.10 16.52 -15.40
CA GLN A 519 -7.48 16.53 -15.87
C GLN A 519 -8.39 17.40 -14.99
N ARG A 520 -8.13 17.50 -13.69
CA ARG A 520 -8.82 18.45 -12.81
C ARG A 520 -8.50 19.89 -13.21
N ILE A 521 -7.26 20.20 -13.57
CA ILE A 521 -6.88 21.52 -14.10
C ILE A 521 -7.66 21.82 -15.40
N ALA A 522 -7.67 20.88 -16.36
CA ALA A 522 -8.43 21.02 -17.60
C ALA A 522 -9.94 21.22 -17.37
N SER A 523 -10.52 20.52 -16.38
CA SER A 523 -11.94 20.68 -16.03
C SER A 523 -12.31 22.08 -15.49
N ILE A 524 -11.32 22.84 -15.01
CA ILE A 524 -11.51 24.18 -14.42
C ILE A 524 -11.11 25.27 -15.42
N ASN A 525 -10.00 25.09 -16.16
CA ASN A 525 -9.50 26.07 -17.12
C ASN A 525 -9.78 25.61 -18.57
N PRO A 526 -10.68 26.28 -19.31
CA PRO A 526 -11.06 25.88 -20.68
C PRO A 526 -9.94 26.07 -21.72
N HIS A 527 -8.79 26.63 -21.33
CA HIS A 527 -7.61 26.76 -22.19
C HIS A 527 -6.57 25.65 -21.97
N VAL A 528 -6.78 24.75 -21.02
CA VAL A 528 -5.88 23.64 -20.74
C VAL A 528 -6.47 22.33 -21.24
N GLU A 529 -5.69 21.59 -22.02
CA GLU A 529 -6.01 20.24 -22.48
C GLU A 529 -5.10 19.22 -21.78
N ALA A 530 -5.67 18.11 -21.33
CA ALA A 530 -4.97 17.02 -20.66
C ALA A 530 -5.34 15.67 -21.30
N GLU A 531 -4.36 15.04 -21.94
CA GLU A 531 -4.47 13.78 -22.66
C GLU A 531 -3.71 12.67 -21.92
N MET A 532 -4.41 11.67 -21.40
CA MET A 532 -3.77 10.44 -20.91
C MET A 532 -3.39 9.57 -22.11
N VAL A 533 -2.14 9.12 -22.20
CA VAL A 533 -1.64 8.26 -23.27
C VAL A 533 -1.10 6.96 -22.68
N ASP A 534 -1.76 5.83 -22.99
CA ASP A 534 -1.23 4.50 -22.64
C ASP A 534 -0.05 4.17 -23.57
N ILE A 535 1.17 4.26 -23.04
CA ILE A 535 2.39 4.13 -23.83
C ILE A 535 2.58 2.71 -24.40
N SER A 536 1.87 1.71 -23.85
CA SER A 536 1.93 0.33 -24.36
C SER A 536 1.31 0.18 -25.74
N LEU A 537 0.37 1.05 -26.10
CA LEU A 537 -0.31 1.07 -27.40
C LEU A 537 0.44 1.89 -28.46
N PHE A 538 1.40 2.73 -28.05
CA PHE A 538 2.14 3.64 -28.93
C PHE A 538 3.67 3.45 -28.79
N PRO A 539 4.23 2.28 -29.15
CA PRO A 539 5.65 1.98 -28.96
C PRO A 539 6.59 2.90 -29.74
N GLU A 540 6.19 3.38 -30.92
CA GLU A 540 6.97 4.35 -31.70
C GLU A 540 7.04 5.71 -30.99
N LEU A 541 5.95 6.15 -30.37
CA LEU A 541 5.90 7.39 -29.59
C LEU A 541 6.81 7.31 -28.36
N LYS A 542 6.85 6.15 -27.70
CA LYS A 542 7.79 5.88 -26.59
C LYS A 542 9.23 6.12 -27.01
N LYS A 543 9.61 5.61 -28.18
CA LYS A 543 10.96 5.72 -28.73
C LYS A 543 11.28 7.13 -29.19
N GLU A 544 10.36 7.78 -29.91
CA GLU A 544 10.51 9.15 -30.41
C GLU A 544 10.70 10.14 -29.25
N LYS A 545 9.83 10.07 -28.24
CA LYS A 545 9.85 10.97 -27.09
C LYS A 545 10.85 10.55 -26.00
N LYS A 546 11.59 9.45 -26.20
CA LYS A 546 12.58 8.90 -25.27
C LYS A 546 12.03 8.72 -23.85
N ILE A 547 10.81 8.17 -23.75
CA ILE A 547 10.14 7.97 -22.45
C ILE A 547 10.76 6.75 -21.77
N MET A 548 11.55 7.01 -20.72
CA MET A 548 12.30 6.00 -19.96
C MET A 548 11.56 5.53 -18.70
N SER A 549 10.65 6.34 -18.16
CA SER A 549 9.82 6.03 -16.99
C SER A 549 8.45 6.73 -17.10
N VAL A 550 7.48 6.26 -16.33
CA VAL A 550 6.13 6.85 -16.21
C VAL A 550 5.78 7.05 -14.72
N PRO A 551 4.93 8.03 -14.35
CA PRO A 551 4.27 9.00 -15.22
C PRO A 551 5.28 9.95 -15.85
N ALA A 552 5.06 10.28 -17.12
CA ALA A 552 5.82 11.30 -17.83
C ALA A 552 4.85 12.31 -18.44
N MET A 553 5.04 13.58 -18.14
CA MET A 553 4.20 14.67 -18.58
C MET A 553 4.96 15.49 -19.64
N LEU A 554 4.37 15.62 -20.82
CA LEU A 554 4.87 16.45 -21.90
C LEU A 554 3.97 17.67 -22.06
N ILE A 555 4.54 18.85 -21.84
CA ILE A 555 3.85 20.13 -21.96
C ILE A 555 4.17 20.74 -23.32
N ASP A 556 3.13 21.05 -24.08
CA ASP A 556 3.16 21.70 -25.41
C ASP A 556 4.08 20.99 -26.43
N GLY A 557 4.36 19.71 -26.24
CA GLY A 557 5.25 18.93 -27.10
C GLY A 557 6.76 19.17 -26.88
N GLU A 558 7.14 20.05 -25.94
CA GLU A 558 8.52 20.52 -25.77
C GLU A 558 9.13 20.09 -24.43
N GLN A 559 8.41 20.26 -23.32
CA GLN A 559 8.95 20.07 -21.98
C GLN A 559 8.52 18.73 -21.38
N MET A 560 9.47 17.81 -21.21
CA MET A 560 9.23 16.51 -20.58
C MET A 560 9.56 16.56 -19.08
N ILE A 561 8.59 16.17 -18.25
CA ILE A 561 8.71 16.09 -16.78
C ILE A 561 8.40 14.66 -16.35
N PHE A 562 9.28 14.06 -15.55
CA PHE A 562 9.13 12.68 -15.08
C PHE A 562 8.76 12.61 -13.60
N GLY A 563 8.14 11.49 -13.23
CA GLY A 563 7.81 11.12 -11.86
C GLY A 563 6.50 11.73 -11.37
N SER A 564 6.09 11.33 -10.16
CA SER A 564 4.90 11.88 -9.52
C SER A 564 5.03 13.40 -9.34
N LYS A 565 3.89 14.09 -9.43
CA LYS A 565 3.77 15.52 -9.24
C LYS A 565 2.48 15.82 -8.48
N THR A 566 2.60 16.70 -7.50
CA THR A 566 1.46 17.28 -6.79
C THR A 566 0.76 18.31 -7.67
N MET A 567 -0.50 18.64 -7.35
CA MET A 567 -1.27 19.68 -8.05
C MET A 567 -0.50 21.02 -8.12
N THR A 568 0.16 21.41 -7.04
CA THR A 568 0.94 22.66 -6.97
C THR A 568 2.13 22.63 -7.93
N GLU A 569 2.91 21.55 -7.95
CA GLU A 569 4.05 21.40 -8.87
C GLU A 569 3.60 21.40 -10.34
N ILE A 570 2.44 20.79 -10.64
CA ILE A 570 1.87 20.81 -11.99
C ILE A 570 1.49 22.24 -12.38
N ILE A 571 0.79 22.98 -11.51
CA ILE A 571 0.42 24.37 -11.77
C ILE A 571 1.68 25.23 -11.99
N GLU A 572 2.72 25.06 -11.18
CA GLU A 572 4.00 25.76 -11.33
C GLU A 572 4.69 25.45 -12.66
N ALA A 573 4.61 24.21 -13.13
CA ALA A 573 5.15 23.81 -14.43
C ALA A 573 4.34 24.35 -15.63
N LEU A 574 3.06 24.66 -15.43
CA LEU A 574 2.16 25.15 -16.48
C LEU A 574 2.09 26.68 -16.57
N ALA A 575 2.43 27.38 -15.48
CA ALA A 575 2.50 28.84 -15.42
C ALA A 575 3.59 29.38 -16.35
#